data_AF-H0R5H9-F1
#
_entry.id   AF-H0R5H9-F1
#
_cell.length_a   1.000
_cell.length_b   1.000
_cell.length_c   1.000
_cell.angle_alpha   90.00
_cell.angle_beta   90.00
_cell.angle_gamma   90.00
#
_symmetry.space_group_name_H-M   'P 1'
#
loop_
_entity.id
_entity.type
_entity.pdbx_description
1 polymer ?
#
loop_
_entity_poly.entity_id
_entity_poly.type
_entity_poly.pdbx_seq_one_letter_code
_entity_poly.pdbx_strand_id
1 'polypeptide(L)' 'MIIEPGKLLRFTDKNGLGMTYMVHAVRHFPIDFVELEPCSGGPRKTMPISILEKLAQSG' A
#
# COMPACT_ATOMS: atom_id res chain seq x y z
N MET A 1 11.23 -3.34 4.71
CA MET A 1 10.61 -3.42 3.36
C MET A 1 10.83 -2.08 2.68
N ILE A 2 11.48 -2.03 1.51
CA ILE A 2 11.61 -0.77 0.75
C ILE A 2 10.29 -0.52 0.00
N ILE A 3 9.67 0.66 0.13
CA ILE A 3 8.45 1.05 -0.59
C ILE A 3 8.83 2.13 -1.59
N GLU A 4 8.55 1.91 -2.87
CA GLU A 4 8.92 2.81 -3.96
C GLU A 4 7.84 2.80 -5.05
N PRO A 5 7.67 3.90 -5.81
CA PRO A 5 6.76 3.93 -6.96
C PRO A 5 6.97 2.78 -7.94
N GLY A 6 5.88 2.21 -8.45
CA GLY A 6 5.87 1.05 -9.35
C GLY A 6 5.91 -0.30 -8.63
N LYS A 7 6.22 -0.34 -7.32
CA LYS A 7 6.22 -1.58 -6.56
C LYS A 7 4.82 -2.17 -6.40
N LEU A 8 4.68 -3.48 -6.55
CA LEU A 8 3.44 -4.21 -6.26
C LEU A 8 3.40 -4.66 -4.79
N LEU A 9 2.26 -4.42 -4.15
CA LEU A 9 1.95 -4.84 -2.78
C LEU A 9 0.67 -5.66 -2.80
N ARG A 10 0.64 -6.76 -2.05
CA ARG A 10 -0.54 -7.61 -1.91
C ARG A 10 -1.03 -7.56 -0.47
N PHE A 11 -2.30 -7.23 -0.28
CA PHE A 11 -2.95 -7.23 1.02
C PHE A 11 -4.15 -8.15 1.00
N THR A 12 -4.48 -8.70 2.15
CA THR A 12 -5.72 -9.45 2.34
C THR A 12 -6.72 -8.51 3.00
N ASP A 13 -7.92 -8.37 2.42
CA ASP A 13 -8.99 -7.60 3.05
C ASP A 13 -9.59 -8.36 4.24
N LYS A 14 -10.54 -7.72 4.94
CA LYS A 14 -11.23 -8.32 6.09
C LYS A 14 -12.02 -9.60 5.76
N ASN A 15 -12.31 -9.84 4.48
CA ASN A 15 -13.05 -11.00 3.99
C ASN A 15 -12.11 -12.13 3.54
N GLY A 16 -10.80 -11.98 3.71
CA GLY A 16 -9.82 -12.96 3.22
C GLY A 16 -9.50 -12.82 1.73
N LEU A 17 -10.01 -11.79 1.05
CA LEU A 17 -9.78 -11.59 -0.38
C LEU A 17 -8.44 -10.86 -0.58
N GLY A 18 -7.54 -11.50 -1.32
CA GLY A 18 -6.26 -10.90 -1.70
C GLY A 18 -6.46 -9.83 -2.77
N MET A 19 -6.04 -8.61 -2.47
CA MET A 19 -6.03 -7.47 -3.39
C MET A 19 -4.59 -7.03 -3.67
N THR A 20 -4.29 -6.79 -4.94
CA THR A 20 -2.99 -6.28 -5.39
C THR A 20 -3.08 -4.80 -5.68
N TYR A 21 -2.11 -4.04 -5.20
CA TYR A 21 -1.97 -2.61 -5.39
C TYR A 21 -0.60 -2.28 -5.93
N MET A 22 -0.50 -1.25 -6.77
CA MET A 22 0.75 -0.65 -7.20
C MET A 22 1.00 0.63 -6.40
N VAL A 23 2.23 0.85 -5.95
CA VAL A 23 2.63 2.11 -5.34
C VAL A 23 2.68 3.18 -6.42
N HIS A 24 1.80 4.18 -6.32
CA HIS A 24 1.77 5.30 -7.24
C HIS A 24 2.80 6.36 -6.86
N ALA A 25 2.81 6.74 -5.57
CA ALA A 25 3.71 7.76 -5.04
C ALA A 25 4.05 7.48 -3.57
N VAL A 26 5.22 7.95 -3.16
CA VAL A 26 5.66 7.99 -1.76
C VAL A 26 5.92 9.45 -1.42
N ARG A 27 5.32 9.96 -0.34
CA ARG A 27 5.49 11.34 0.12
C ARG A 27 5.96 11.36 1.56
N HIS A 28 6.89 12.25 1.87
CA HIS A 28 7.63 12.26 3.13
C HIS A 28 7.36 13.45 4.06
N PHE A 29 6.37 14.31 3.76
CA PHE A 29 6.13 15.52 4.55
C PHE A 29 4.63 15.85 4.66
N PRO A 30 4.11 16.20 5.86
CA PRO A 30 4.72 16.14 7.19
C PRO A 30 4.72 14.73 7.82
N ILE A 31 4.08 13.75 7.17
CA ILE A 31 4.02 12.34 7.57
C ILE A 31 4.35 11.51 6.34
N ASP A 32 5.08 10.41 6.52
CA ASP A 32 5.33 9.43 5.49
C ASP A 32 4.05 8.69 5.09
N PHE A 33 3.54 8.95 3.89
CA PHE A 33 2.40 8.24 3.33
C PHE A 33 2.66 7.76 1.91
N VAL A 34 1.90 6.74 1.54
CA VAL A 34 1.92 6.11 0.23
C VAL A 34 0.58 6.29 -0.47
N GLU A 35 0.61 6.58 -1.76
CA GLU A 35 -0.55 6.53 -2.63
C GLU A 35 -0.52 5.17 -3.35
N LEU A 36 -1.61 4.41 -3.27
CA LEU A 36 -1.75 3.07 -3.82
C LEU A 36 -2.84 3.05 -4.89
N GLU A 37 -2.54 2.40 -6.01
CA GLU A 37 -3.45 2.20 -7.12
C GLU A 37 -3.88 0.72 -7.17
N PRO A 38 -5.18 0.40 -7.05
CA PRO A 38 -5.64 -0.98 -7.12
C PRO A 38 -5.45 -1.55 -8.53
N CYS A 39 -4.78 -2.70 -8.66
CA CYS A 39 -4.59 -3.35 -9.97
C CYS A 39 -5.90 -3.87 -10.58
N SER A 40 -6.93 -4.08 -9.76
CA SER A 40 -8.28 -4.45 -10.22
C SER A 40 -9.07 -3.29 -10.82
N GLY A 41 -8.49 -2.08 -10.85
CA GLY A 41 -9.23 -0.85 -11.07
C GLY A 41 -9.95 -0.38 -9.81
N GLY A 42 -10.18 0.94 -9.71
CA GLY A 42 -10.82 1.58 -8.57
C GLY A 42 -10.12 2.87 -8.14
N PRO A 43 -10.63 3.52 -7.08
CA PRO A 43 -10.04 4.75 -6.57
C PRO A 43 -8.69 4.47 -5.91
N ARG A 44 -7.77 5.43 -6.04
CA ARG A 44 -6.50 5.41 -5.30
C ARG A 44 -6.76 5.47 -3.79
N LYS A 45 -5.92 4.79 -3.04
CA LYS A 45 -5.95 4.78 -1.58
C LYS A 45 -4.68 5.41 -1.03
N THR A 46 -4.82 6.25 -0.02
CA THR A 46 -3.69 6.80 0.72
C THR A 46 -3.57 6.10 2.06
N MET A 47 -2.37 5.69 2.45
CA MET A 47 -2.13 5.15 3.79
C MET A 47 -0.76 5.54 4.34
N PRO A 48 -0.61 5.65 5.68
CA PRO A 48 0.69 5.88 6.29
C PRO A 48 1.63 4.70 6.05
N ILE A 49 2.92 4.98 5.83
CA ILE A 49 3.93 3.93 5.64
C ILE A 49 4.01 3.00 6.87
N SER A 50 3.87 3.54 8.08
CA SER A 50 3.88 2.75 9.31
C SER A 50 2.80 1.65 9.37
N ILE A 51 1.67 1.83 8.67
CA ILE A 51 0.63 0.81 8.56
C ILE A 51 1.09 -0.31 7.61
N LEU A 52 1.73 0.04 6.49
CA LEU A 52 2.30 -0.94 5.57
C LEU A 52 3.39 -1.79 6.22
N GLU A 53 4.25 -1.18 7.03
CA GLU A 53 5.31 -1.89 7.74
C GLU A 53 4.75 -2.92 8.74
N LYS A 54 3.68 -2.57 9.47
CA LYS A 54 2.98 -3.48 10.39
C LYS A 54 2.36 -4.67 9.65
N LEU A 55 1.75 -4.41 8.49
CA LEU A 55 1.17 -5.47 7.66
C LEU A 55 2.25 -6.43 7.13
N ALA A 56 3.42 -5.91 6.77
CA ALA A 56 4.54 -6.73 6.28
C ALA A 56 5.19 -7.60 7.36
N GLN A 57 5.05 -7.24 8.65
CA GLN A 57 5.59 -8.03 9.77
C GLN A 57 4.60 -9.08 10.31
N SER A 58 3.33 -9.03 9.90
CA SER A 58 2.27 -9.89 10.42
C SER A 58 1.97 -11.12 9.53
N GLY A 59 2.75 -11.34 8.47
CA GLY A 59 2.66 -12.50 7.59
C GLY A 59 3.88 -13.40 7.76
#